data_AF-A0A0F9LA82-F1
#
_entry.id   AF-A0A0F9LA82-F1
#
_cell.length_a   1.000
_cell.length_b   1.000
_cell.length_c   1.000
_cell.angle_alpha   90.00
_cell.angle_beta   90.00
_cell.angle_gamma   90.00
#
_symmetry.space_group_name_H-M   'P 1'
#
loop_
_entity.id
_entity.type
_entity.pdbx_description
1 polymer ?
#
loop_
_entity_poly.entity_id
_entity_poly.type
_entity_poly.pdbx_seq_one_letter_code
_entity_poly.pdbx_strand_id
1 'polypeptide(L)'
;ADGWRRTAFAKDSRWSVHKLSQVAPWLSDEDVEEAKALDPIGAEFARLYRGQWISGIGGAVDEASIDRAFRLPGPIPYIEKGWEYISGLDLGVSHDHSGMVVVGVNKVEQRIKVPYIRAWEPTMSKEGGKREVDLSAVEEECVRVNELYRIVWFGYDPAAGGSFMAQRLRQQNVPMIEMTFSSTNLTDMAVSFVQVMKDGILECYEDKEGRLRRDFGKFQIEHRPPSNYKLLAISDEYGHADVGTALIITLPTAINMLKGWGQFSKDDVMAIVESEELTEKEVEEMPDELRELYEMDEGVGGRNRRFDGVISFDDDGEADDIVPY
;
A
#
# COMPACT_ATOMS: atom_id res chain seq x y z
N ALA A 1 15.03 8.16 -28.59
CA ALA A 1 16.49 7.99 -28.38
C ALA A 1 17.11 6.96 -29.33
N ASP A 2 16.52 5.79 -29.53
CA ASP A 2 17.11 4.69 -30.32
C ASP A 2 17.37 5.00 -31.81
N GLY A 3 16.57 5.85 -32.45
CA GLY A 3 16.78 6.25 -33.85
C GLY A 3 18.11 6.98 -34.08
N TRP A 4 18.48 7.91 -33.20
CA TRP A 4 19.74 8.65 -33.28
C TRP A 4 20.95 7.72 -33.03
N ARG A 5 20.79 6.76 -32.10
CA ARG A 5 21.81 5.76 -31.77
C ARG A 5 22.09 4.84 -32.96
N ARG A 6 21.04 4.30 -33.57
CA ARG A 6 21.19 3.46 -34.78
C ARG A 6 21.81 4.26 -35.93
N THR A 7 21.44 5.52 -36.13
CA THR A 7 22.04 6.38 -37.16
C THR A 7 23.53 6.64 -36.92
N ALA A 8 23.93 6.93 -35.69
CA ALA A 8 25.33 7.11 -35.31
C ALA A 8 26.17 5.83 -35.46
N PHE A 9 25.60 4.67 -35.13
CA PHE A 9 26.29 3.37 -35.32
C PHE A 9 26.32 2.91 -36.78
N ALA A 10 25.31 3.26 -37.58
CA ALA A 10 25.11 2.62 -38.88
C ALA A 10 25.75 3.34 -40.06
N LYS A 11 25.86 4.68 -40.09
CA LYS A 11 25.94 5.36 -41.41
C LYS A 11 26.70 6.68 -41.55
N ASP A 12 27.34 7.25 -40.53
CA ASP A 12 27.95 8.58 -40.68
C ASP A 12 29.47 8.58 -40.44
N SER A 13 30.25 8.80 -41.50
CA SER A 13 31.72 8.90 -41.44
C SER A 13 32.23 10.11 -40.66
N ARG A 14 31.34 11.01 -40.24
CA ARG A 14 31.67 12.17 -39.40
C ARG A 14 31.78 11.82 -37.92
N TRP A 15 31.35 10.64 -37.50
CA TRP A 15 31.30 10.25 -36.09
C TRP A 15 31.95 8.88 -35.87
N SER A 16 32.72 8.76 -34.78
CA SER A 16 33.17 7.48 -34.22
C SER A 16 32.50 7.29 -32.86
N VAL A 17 31.98 6.10 -32.60
CA VAL A 17 31.30 5.79 -31.34
C VAL A 17 32.06 4.68 -30.62
N HIS A 18 32.55 5.00 -29.43
CA HIS A 18 33.15 4.03 -28.51
C HIS A 18 32.18 3.79 -27.36
N LYS A 19 31.80 2.52 -27.14
CA LYS A 19 30.97 2.11 -26.01
C LYS A 19 31.82 1.33 -25.02
N LEU A 20 31.96 1.86 -23.82
CA LEU A 20 32.50 1.13 -22.67
C LEU A 20 31.31 0.62 -21.86
N SER A 21 31.12 -0.69 -21.81
CA SER A 21 30.05 -1.35 -21.04
C SER A 21 30.55 -2.15 -19.84
N GLN A 22 31.84 -2.04 -19.56
CA GLN A 22 32.49 -2.61 -18.38
C GLN A 22 32.65 -1.51 -17.33
N VAL A 23 32.73 -1.94 -16.07
CA VAL A 23 33.06 -1.04 -14.97
C VAL A 23 34.42 -0.39 -15.21
N ALA A 24 34.58 0.85 -14.76
CA ALA A 24 35.84 1.56 -14.90
C ALA A 24 36.99 0.76 -14.24
N PRO A 25 38.12 0.57 -14.93
CA PRO A 25 39.18 -0.35 -14.49
C PRO A 25 39.95 0.13 -13.25
N TRP A 26 39.69 1.36 -12.78
CA TRP A 26 40.26 1.92 -11.56
C TRP A 26 39.38 1.76 -10.32
N LEU A 27 38.16 1.22 -10.46
CA LEU A 27 37.32 0.85 -9.33
C LEU A 27 37.71 -0.56 -8.87
N SER A 28 37.84 -0.74 -7.56
CA SER A 28 38.04 -2.06 -6.97
C SER A 28 36.74 -2.86 -6.98
N ASP A 29 36.83 -4.19 -6.83
CA ASP A 29 35.63 -5.02 -6.69
C ASP A 29 34.80 -4.62 -5.46
N GLU A 30 35.45 -4.13 -4.39
CA GLU A 30 34.78 -3.62 -3.19
C GLU A 30 33.95 -2.36 -3.49
N ASP A 31 34.52 -1.38 -4.22
CA ASP A 31 33.78 -0.16 -4.63
C ASP A 31 32.56 -0.52 -5.49
N VAL A 32 32.68 -1.57 -6.31
CA VAL A 32 31.61 -2.03 -7.20
C VAL A 32 30.49 -2.69 -6.43
N GLU A 33 30.80 -3.53 -5.45
CA GLU A 33 29.79 -4.13 -4.58
C GLU A 33 29.11 -3.09 -3.68
N GLU A 34 29.87 -2.12 -3.15
CA GLU A 34 29.30 -0.98 -2.41
C GLU A 34 28.32 -0.19 -3.29
N ALA A 35 28.71 0.16 -4.53
CA ALA A 35 27.85 0.87 -5.46
C ALA A 35 26.58 0.09 -5.83
N LYS A 36 26.65 -1.24 -5.94
CA LYS A 36 25.46 -2.08 -6.14
C LYS A 36 24.56 -2.11 -4.91
N ALA A 37 25.14 -2.15 -3.72
CA ALA A 37 24.39 -2.17 -2.47
C ALA A 37 23.61 -0.86 -2.25
N LEU A 38 24.15 0.26 -2.71
CA LEU A 38 23.51 1.59 -2.66
C LEU A 38 22.38 1.77 -3.70
N ASP A 39 22.30 0.92 -4.71
CA ASP A 39 21.27 0.95 -5.75
C ASP A 39 20.49 -0.37 -5.80
N PRO A 40 19.50 -0.55 -4.91
CA PRO A 40 18.77 -1.81 -4.77
C PRO A 40 17.97 -2.20 -6.02
N ILE A 41 17.58 -1.21 -6.84
CA ILE A 41 16.88 -1.43 -8.11
C ILE A 41 17.88 -1.73 -9.24
N GLY A 42 19.11 -1.22 -9.15
CA GLY A 42 20.21 -1.46 -10.10
C GLY A 42 20.19 -0.53 -11.32
N ALA A 43 19.28 0.44 -11.37
CA ALA A 43 19.12 1.36 -12.49
C ALA A 43 20.24 2.40 -12.59
N GLU A 44 20.66 2.96 -11.47
CA GLU A 44 21.77 3.90 -11.40
C GLU A 44 23.11 3.21 -11.65
N PHE A 45 23.34 2.05 -11.05
CA PHE A 45 24.52 1.23 -11.25
C PHE A 45 24.67 0.85 -12.72
N ALA A 46 23.61 0.34 -13.35
CA ALA A 46 23.63 0.03 -14.78
C ALA A 46 23.91 1.26 -15.66
N ARG A 47 23.36 2.43 -15.31
CA ARG A 47 23.59 3.69 -16.04
C ARG A 47 25.02 4.20 -15.88
N LEU A 48 25.48 4.38 -14.64
CA LEU A 48 26.75 5.03 -14.31
C LEU A 48 27.94 4.10 -14.48
N TYR A 49 27.82 2.84 -14.06
CA TYR A 49 28.94 1.88 -14.04
C TYR A 49 29.00 0.99 -15.28
N ARG A 50 27.88 0.78 -15.99
CA ARG A 50 27.84 -0.07 -17.20
C ARG A 50 27.50 0.68 -18.48
N GLY A 51 27.34 2.01 -18.42
CA GLY A 51 26.99 2.83 -19.59
C GLY A 51 25.70 2.36 -20.28
N GLN A 52 24.79 1.73 -19.53
CA GLN A 52 23.52 1.26 -20.06
C GLN A 52 22.55 2.43 -20.14
N TRP A 53 21.97 2.60 -21.32
CA TRP A 53 20.92 3.58 -21.54
C TRP A 53 19.60 2.93 -21.15
N ILE A 54 19.28 3.00 -19.88
CA ILE A 54 18.01 2.53 -19.37
C ILE A 54 17.02 3.66 -19.63
N SER A 55 16.00 3.42 -20.45
CA SER A 55 14.89 4.35 -20.54
C SER A 55 14.23 4.41 -19.18
N GLY A 56 14.02 5.61 -18.62
CA GLY A 56 13.15 5.80 -17.44
C GLY A 56 11.67 5.46 -17.70
N ILE A 57 11.40 4.69 -18.76
CA ILE A 57 10.11 4.24 -19.29
C ILE A 57 10.26 2.73 -19.53
N GLY A 58 10.71 2.01 -18.50
CA GLY A 58 10.71 0.55 -18.45
C GLY A 58 9.71 0.10 -17.39
N GLY A 59 9.07 -1.05 -17.60
CA GLY A 59 8.25 -1.66 -16.56
C GLY A 59 9.07 -1.85 -15.29
N ALA A 60 8.46 -1.60 -14.13
CA ALA A 60 9.09 -1.78 -12.83
C ALA A 60 9.60 -3.22 -12.62
N VAL A 61 8.92 -4.18 -13.25
CA VAL A 61 9.20 -5.62 -13.22
C VAL A 61 8.96 -6.23 -14.61
N ASP A 62 9.54 -7.39 -14.87
CA ASP A 62 9.30 -8.15 -16.11
C ASP A 62 8.11 -9.12 -16.00
N GLU A 63 7.58 -9.55 -17.16
CA GLU A 63 6.43 -10.46 -17.24
C GLU A 63 6.67 -11.79 -16.50
N ALA A 64 7.89 -12.31 -16.57
CA ALA A 64 8.24 -13.55 -15.87
C ALA A 64 8.16 -13.41 -14.34
N SER A 65 8.47 -12.22 -13.81
CA SER A 65 8.32 -11.91 -12.38
C SER A 65 6.86 -11.74 -11.98
N ILE A 66 6.05 -11.15 -12.87
CA ILE A 66 4.59 -11.09 -12.70
C ILE A 66 4.04 -12.52 -12.65
N ASP A 67 4.34 -13.38 -13.62
CA ASP A 67 3.84 -14.76 -13.65
C ASP A 67 4.21 -15.58 -12.41
N ARG A 68 5.40 -15.36 -11.83
CA ARG A 68 5.81 -16.01 -10.57
C ARG A 68 4.97 -15.57 -9.36
N ALA A 69 4.45 -14.35 -9.37
CA ALA A 69 3.61 -13.84 -8.29
C ALA A 69 2.19 -14.42 -8.35
N PHE A 70 1.59 -14.59 -9.53
CA PHE A 70 0.20 -15.02 -9.70
C PHE A 70 0.04 -16.55 -9.64
N ARG A 71 0.17 -17.13 -8.44
CA ARG A 71 0.10 -18.59 -8.20
C ARG A 71 -0.98 -19.05 -7.24
N LEU A 72 -1.69 -18.14 -6.59
CA LEU A 72 -2.83 -18.52 -5.74
C LEU A 72 -4.03 -18.91 -6.62
N PRO A 73 -4.80 -19.94 -6.24
CA PRO A 73 -5.94 -20.41 -7.03
C PRO A 73 -7.16 -19.46 -6.99
N GLY A 74 -7.18 -18.52 -6.05
CA GLY A 74 -8.29 -17.61 -5.83
C GLY A 74 -8.18 -16.87 -4.50
N PRO A 75 -9.22 -16.10 -4.12
CA PRO A 75 -9.27 -15.43 -2.83
C PRO A 75 -9.36 -16.45 -1.69
N ILE A 76 -8.85 -16.07 -0.51
CA ILE A 76 -8.78 -16.93 0.67
C ILE A 76 -9.65 -16.30 1.77
N PRO A 77 -10.94 -16.69 1.92
CA PRO A 77 -11.90 -15.98 2.75
C PRO A 77 -11.81 -16.34 4.24
N TYR A 78 -10.61 -16.61 4.75
CA TYR A 78 -10.37 -16.98 6.15
C TYR A 78 -8.92 -16.69 6.56
N ILE A 79 -8.69 -16.60 7.87
CA ILE A 79 -7.34 -16.51 8.44
C ILE A 79 -6.65 -17.87 8.43
N GLU A 80 -5.37 -17.88 8.07
CA GLU A 80 -4.52 -19.05 8.11
C GLU A 80 -3.57 -18.99 9.30
N LYS A 81 -3.36 -20.14 9.95
CA LYS A 81 -2.47 -20.22 11.11
C LYS A 81 -1.04 -19.82 10.73
N GLY A 82 -0.43 -18.95 11.53
CA GLY A 82 0.95 -18.48 11.31
C GLY A 82 1.06 -17.26 10.38
N TRP A 83 -0.07 -16.74 9.90
CA TRP A 83 -0.14 -15.53 9.09
C TRP A 83 -0.67 -14.35 9.92
N GLU A 84 -0.04 -13.18 9.76
CA GLU A 84 -0.55 -11.89 10.23
C GLU A 84 -1.05 -11.09 9.03
N TYR A 85 -2.13 -10.34 9.20
CA TYR A 85 -2.79 -9.66 8.09
C TYR A 85 -2.74 -8.14 8.25
N ILE A 86 -2.33 -7.47 7.17
CA ILE A 86 -2.34 -6.02 7.01
C ILE A 86 -3.19 -5.64 5.81
N SER A 87 -3.62 -4.39 5.71
CA SER A 87 -4.44 -3.92 4.60
C SER A 87 -3.93 -2.58 4.08
N GLY A 88 -4.17 -2.33 2.79
CA GLY A 88 -3.90 -1.05 2.14
C GLY A 88 -5.14 -0.57 1.39
N LEU A 89 -5.37 0.73 1.41
CA LEU A 89 -6.47 1.40 0.71
C LEU A 89 -5.93 2.59 -0.09
N ASP A 90 -6.24 2.58 -1.38
CA ASP A 90 -6.08 3.71 -2.29
C ASP A 90 -7.47 4.25 -2.63
N LEU A 91 -7.74 5.49 -2.22
CA LEU A 91 -9.09 6.06 -2.26
C LEU A 91 -9.22 7.06 -3.41
N GLY A 92 -10.02 6.71 -4.41
CA GLY A 92 -10.49 7.61 -5.46
C GLY A 92 -11.97 7.98 -5.28
N VAL A 93 -12.29 9.27 -5.39
CA VAL A 93 -13.67 9.78 -5.17
C VAL A 93 -14.40 10.03 -6.49
N SER A 94 -13.85 10.87 -7.35
CA SER A 94 -14.49 11.32 -8.58
C SER A 94 -13.65 10.93 -9.79
N HIS A 95 -14.25 10.24 -10.76
CA HIS A 95 -13.60 9.73 -11.98
C HIS A 95 -12.49 8.69 -11.78
N ASP A 96 -11.88 8.63 -10.59
CA ASP A 96 -10.86 7.66 -10.21
C ASP A 96 -11.45 6.49 -9.42
N HIS A 97 -10.83 5.32 -9.54
CA HIS A 97 -11.28 4.12 -8.85
C HIS A 97 -10.76 4.13 -7.41
N SER A 98 -11.40 3.34 -6.54
CA SER A 98 -10.81 2.98 -5.25
C SER A 98 -10.35 1.54 -5.28
N GLY A 99 -9.22 1.24 -4.64
CA GLY A 99 -8.66 -0.09 -4.50
C GLY A 99 -8.38 -0.43 -3.04
N MET A 100 -8.69 -1.66 -2.63
CA MET A 100 -8.32 -2.19 -1.32
C MET A 100 -7.69 -3.56 -1.48
N VAL A 101 -6.63 -3.81 -0.72
CA VAL A 101 -5.92 -5.08 -0.73
C VAL A 101 -5.64 -5.53 0.71
N VAL A 102 -5.93 -6.79 1.01
CA VAL A 102 -5.44 -7.45 2.22
C VAL A 102 -4.18 -8.21 1.86
N VAL A 103 -3.17 -8.15 2.74
CA VAL A 103 -1.90 -8.83 2.61
C VAL A 103 -1.66 -9.68 3.85
N GLY A 104 -1.44 -10.97 3.66
CA GLY A 104 -0.96 -11.89 4.69
C GLY A 104 0.56 -11.98 4.68
N VAL A 105 1.18 -11.95 5.86
CA VAL A 105 2.63 -12.09 6.06
C VAL A 105 2.91 -13.30 6.94
N ASN A 106 3.76 -14.21 6.47
CA ASN A 106 4.23 -15.36 7.25
C ASN A 106 5.74 -15.22 7.50
N LYS A 107 6.08 -14.93 8.76
CA LYS A 107 7.46 -14.73 9.20
C LYS A 107 8.30 -16.02 9.18
N VAL A 108 7.67 -17.18 9.40
CA VAL A 108 8.38 -18.47 9.43
C VAL A 108 8.68 -18.94 8.01
N GLU A 109 7.70 -18.83 7.13
CA GLU A 109 7.82 -19.25 5.72
C GLU A 109 8.54 -18.21 4.85
N GLN A 110 8.71 -16.98 5.35
CA GLN A 110 9.24 -15.84 4.60
C GLN A 110 8.45 -15.61 3.30
N ARG A 111 7.12 -15.54 3.45
CA ARG A 111 6.16 -15.38 2.35
C ARG A 111 5.19 -14.23 2.61
N ILE A 112 4.77 -13.60 1.52
CA ILE A 112 3.73 -12.59 1.47
C ILE A 112 2.66 -13.11 0.52
N LYS A 113 1.39 -13.00 0.88
CA LYS A 113 0.29 -13.37 0.00
C LYS A 113 -0.82 -12.32 -0.01
N VAL A 114 -1.56 -12.26 -1.09
CA VAL A 114 -2.71 -11.37 -1.27
C VAL A 114 -3.99 -12.21 -1.22
N PRO A 115 -4.57 -12.46 -0.03
CA PRO A 115 -5.78 -13.28 0.09
C PRO A 115 -7.04 -12.59 -0.45
N TYR A 116 -7.05 -11.26 -0.54
CA TYR A 116 -8.24 -10.49 -0.88
C TYR A 116 -7.89 -9.19 -1.57
N ILE A 117 -8.67 -8.86 -2.61
CA ILE A 117 -8.63 -7.57 -3.29
C ILE A 117 -10.07 -7.13 -3.55
N ARG A 118 -10.30 -5.82 -3.51
CA ARG A 118 -11.57 -5.22 -3.92
C ARG A 118 -11.28 -3.93 -4.66
N ALA A 119 -12.10 -3.65 -5.67
CA ALA A 119 -12.07 -2.40 -6.41
C ALA A 119 -13.48 -1.82 -6.48
N TRP A 120 -13.57 -0.50 -6.52
CA TRP A 120 -14.81 0.23 -6.75
C TRP A 120 -14.62 1.18 -7.91
N GLU A 121 -15.51 1.07 -8.89
CA GLU A 121 -15.51 1.96 -10.04
C GLU A 121 -16.47 3.12 -9.82
N PRO A 122 -16.13 4.32 -10.31
CA PRO A 122 -17.06 5.44 -10.33
C PRO A 122 -18.33 5.08 -11.12
N THR A 123 -19.47 5.06 -10.45
CA THR A 123 -20.77 4.83 -11.10
C THR A 123 -21.49 6.15 -11.29
N MET A 124 -22.35 6.22 -12.32
CA MET A 124 -23.17 7.42 -12.53
C MET A 124 -24.09 7.61 -11.32
N SER A 125 -24.09 8.81 -10.74
CA SER A 125 -25.00 9.10 -9.65
C SER A 125 -26.46 8.92 -10.10
N LYS A 126 -27.34 8.52 -9.17
CA LYS A 126 -28.77 8.25 -9.45
C LYS A 126 -29.50 9.45 -10.06
N GLU A 127 -28.97 10.66 -9.89
CA GLU A 127 -29.53 11.92 -10.39
C GLU A 127 -28.99 12.31 -11.78
N GLY A 128 -28.28 11.40 -12.47
CA GLY A 128 -27.69 11.67 -13.78
C GLY A 128 -26.49 12.63 -13.72
N GLY A 129 -25.84 12.72 -12.55
CA GLY A 129 -24.73 13.62 -12.26
C GLY A 129 -23.35 13.00 -12.48
N LYS A 130 -22.37 13.44 -11.66
CA LYS A 130 -20.96 13.03 -11.72
C LYS A 130 -20.81 11.51 -11.46
N ARG A 131 -19.75 10.92 -12.01
CA ARG A 131 -19.33 9.55 -11.70
C ARG A 131 -18.52 9.57 -10.41
N GLU A 132 -19.03 8.89 -9.39
CA GLU A 132 -18.42 8.87 -8.05
C GLU A 132 -18.41 7.45 -7.49
N VAL A 133 -17.43 7.17 -6.63
CA VAL A 133 -17.35 5.95 -5.85
C VAL A 133 -18.28 6.08 -4.64
N ASP A 134 -19.03 5.01 -4.34
CA ASP A 134 -19.82 4.92 -3.12
C ASP A 134 -18.89 4.68 -1.92
N LEU A 135 -18.50 5.77 -1.25
CA LEU A 135 -17.61 5.72 -0.09
C LEU A 135 -18.22 4.93 1.08
N SER A 136 -19.54 4.81 1.18
CA SER A 136 -20.18 4.01 2.23
C SER A 136 -19.89 2.53 1.99
N ALA A 137 -19.98 2.08 0.74
CA ALA A 137 -19.63 0.71 0.38
C ALA A 137 -18.13 0.39 0.56
N VAL A 138 -17.25 1.40 0.44
CA VAL A 138 -15.83 1.25 0.78
C VAL A 138 -15.65 1.10 2.29
N GLU A 139 -16.29 1.96 3.10
CA GLU A 139 -16.23 1.90 4.56
C GLU A 139 -16.76 0.58 5.13
N GLU A 140 -17.94 0.15 4.69
CA GLU A 140 -18.56 -1.12 5.10
C GLU A 140 -17.62 -2.31 4.84
N GLU A 141 -16.96 -2.28 3.69
CA GLU A 141 -16.04 -3.34 3.30
C GLU A 141 -14.77 -3.32 4.15
N CYS A 142 -14.20 -2.15 4.46
CA CYS A 142 -13.05 -2.00 5.35
C CYS A 142 -13.33 -2.62 6.73
N VAL A 143 -14.52 -2.36 7.30
CA VAL A 143 -14.94 -2.95 8.57
C VAL A 143 -15.06 -4.47 8.44
N ARG A 144 -15.74 -4.94 7.38
CA ARG A 144 -15.93 -6.37 7.13
C ARG A 144 -14.60 -7.12 6.99
N VAL A 145 -13.61 -6.58 6.27
CA VAL A 145 -12.29 -7.23 6.15
C VAL A 145 -11.47 -7.13 7.44
N ASN A 146 -11.62 -6.06 8.21
CA ASN A 146 -11.00 -5.94 9.53
C ASN A 146 -11.46 -7.07 10.47
N GLU A 147 -12.77 -7.33 10.52
CA GLU A 147 -13.35 -8.41 11.31
C GLU A 147 -12.92 -9.79 10.80
N LEU A 148 -12.93 -9.99 9.47
CA LEU A 148 -12.63 -11.29 8.86
C LEU A 148 -11.16 -11.68 9.03
N TYR A 149 -10.22 -10.76 8.79
CA TYR A 149 -8.79 -11.05 8.78
C TYR A 149 -8.06 -10.64 10.06
N ARG A 150 -8.74 -9.93 10.97
CA ARG A 150 -8.13 -9.35 12.18
C ARG A 150 -6.92 -8.49 11.82
N ILE A 151 -7.16 -7.50 10.97
CA ILE A 151 -6.13 -6.64 10.42
C ILE A 151 -5.37 -5.97 11.57
N VAL A 152 -4.03 -6.05 11.56
CA VAL A 152 -3.17 -5.45 12.60
C VAL A 152 -2.59 -4.10 12.19
N TRP A 153 -2.71 -3.74 10.91
CA TRP A 153 -2.25 -2.49 10.34
C TRP A 153 -3.03 -2.20 9.06
N PHE A 154 -3.59 -1.00 8.92
CA PHE A 154 -4.41 -0.60 7.79
C PHE A 154 -3.91 0.72 7.19
N GLY A 155 -3.07 0.67 6.16
CA GLY A 155 -2.46 1.83 5.53
C GLY A 155 -3.38 2.55 4.54
N TYR A 156 -3.33 3.89 4.51
CA TYR A 156 -4.08 4.71 3.55
C TYR A 156 -3.34 6.02 3.21
N ASP A 157 -3.55 6.57 2.01
CA ASP A 157 -3.15 7.95 1.70
C ASP A 157 -4.18 8.94 2.28
N PRO A 158 -3.78 9.97 3.06
CA PRO A 158 -4.70 10.98 3.59
C PRO A 158 -5.42 11.81 2.51
N ALA A 159 -4.91 11.82 1.28
CA ALA A 159 -5.52 12.55 0.17
C ALA A 159 -6.94 12.06 -0.19
N ALA A 160 -7.64 12.82 -1.04
CA ALA A 160 -8.95 12.47 -1.60
C ALA A 160 -10.04 12.09 -0.57
N GLY A 161 -9.95 12.58 0.67
CA GLY A 161 -10.92 12.26 1.73
C GLY A 161 -10.54 11.04 2.59
N GLY A 162 -9.37 10.45 2.37
CA GLY A 162 -8.85 9.34 3.18
C GLY A 162 -8.81 9.67 4.68
N SER A 163 -8.42 10.88 5.06
CA SER A 163 -8.39 11.30 6.48
C SER A 163 -9.75 11.27 7.16
N PHE A 164 -10.82 11.67 6.46
CA PHE A 164 -12.18 11.66 7.03
C PHE A 164 -12.71 10.23 7.17
N MET A 165 -12.50 9.39 6.15
CA MET A 165 -12.85 7.97 6.21
C MET A 165 -12.10 7.25 7.33
N ALA A 166 -10.80 7.54 7.50
CA ALA A 166 -9.98 6.95 8.56
C ALA A 166 -10.49 7.29 9.96
N GLN A 167 -10.98 8.51 10.21
CA GLN A 167 -11.58 8.87 11.50
C GLN A 167 -12.80 8.00 11.82
N ARG A 168 -13.71 7.81 10.84
CA ARG A 168 -14.90 6.97 11.00
C ARG A 168 -14.56 5.48 11.17
N LEU A 169 -13.57 4.99 10.44
CA LEU A 169 -13.09 3.61 10.54
C LEU A 169 -12.40 3.34 11.89
N ARG A 170 -11.66 4.31 12.45
CA ARG A 170 -11.09 4.20 13.80
C ARG A 170 -12.16 4.10 14.88
N GLN A 171 -13.27 4.84 14.76
CA GLN A 171 -14.44 4.70 15.65
C GLN A 171 -15.06 3.29 15.61
N GLN A 172 -14.82 2.54 14.52
CA GLN A 172 -15.24 1.16 14.33
C GLN A 172 -14.09 0.16 14.59
N ASN A 173 -13.05 0.55 15.32
CA ASN A 173 -11.90 -0.27 15.71
C ASN A 173 -11.07 -0.82 14.53
N VAL A 174 -11.06 -0.12 13.39
CA VAL A 174 -10.13 -0.43 12.29
C VAL A 174 -8.80 0.31 12.54
N PRO A 175 -7.64 -0.36 12.53
CA PRO A 175 -6.35 0.24 12.88
C PRO A 175 -5.76 1.06 11.71
N MET A 176 -6.41 2.18 11.38
CA MET A 176 -6.04 3.04 10.26
C MET A 176 -4.74 3.82 10.54
N ILE A 177 -3.73 3.63 9.71
CA ILE A 177 -2.41 4.28 9.76
C ILE A 177 -2.18 5.09 8.48
N GLU A 178 -1.83 6.36 8.67
CA GLU A 178 -1.57 7.27 7.55
C GLU A 178 -0.25 6.92 6.85
N MET A 179 -0.29 6.88 5.52
CA MET A 179 0.85 6.63 4.65
C MET A 179 0.97 7.77 3.62
N THR A 180 1.46 8.92 4.08
CA THR A 180 1.65 10.10 3.22
C THR A 180 2.65 9.79 2.10
N PHE A 181 2.36 10.21 0.86
CA PHE A 181 3.24 9.99 -0.31
C PHE A 181 4.44 10.96 -0.36
N SER A 182 5.26 10.95 0.71
CA SER A 182 6.54 11.65 0.78
C SER A 182 7.59 11.00 -0.14
N SER A 183 8.69 11.71 -0.45
CA SER A 183 9.77 11.14 -1.28
C SER A 183 10.39 9.87 -0.69
N THR A 184 10.50 9.82 0.64
CA THR A 184 11.00 8.66 1.38
C THR A 184 10.02 7.49 1.25
N ASN A 185 8.75 7.71 1.56
CA ASN A 185 7.73 6.65 1.50
C ASN A 185 7.55 6.11 0.07
N LEU A 186 7.56 6.99 -0.94
CA LEU A 186 7.49 6.59 -2.35
C LEU A 186 8.72 5.76 -2.77
N THR A 187 9.89 6.07 -2.21
CA THR A 187 11.12 5.29 -2.46
C THR A 187 11.01 3.92 -1.80
N ASP A 188 10.58 3.87 -0.54
CA ASP A 188 10.39 2.60 0.19
C ASP A 188 9.36 1.70 -0.48
N MET A 189 8.26 2.28 -0.95
CA MET A 189 7.24 1.60 -1.75
C MET A 189 7.82 1.01 -3.05
N ALA A 190 8.60 1.80 -3.79
CA ALA A 190 9.21 1.37 -5.04
C ALA A 190 10.23 0.24 -4.84
N VAL A 191 11.12 0.39 -3.86
CA VAL A 191 12.14 -0.60 -3.51
C VAL A 191 11.47 -1.88 -3.00
N SER A 192 10.47 -1.76 -2.13
CA SER A 192 9.74 -2.91 -1.58
C SER A 192 9.06 -3.72 -2.67
N PHE A 193 8.38 -3.05 -3.62
CA PHE A 193 7.74 -3.72 -4.75
C PHE A 193 8.74 -4.48 -5.61
N VAL A 194 9.85 -3.86 -6.02
CA VAL A 194 10.88 -4.53 -6.82
C VAL A 194 11.48 -5.70 -6.05
N GLN A 195 11.75 -5.52 -4.76
CA GLN A 195 12.33 -6.54 -3.90
C GLN A 195 11.43 -7.79 -3.83
N VAL A 196 10.15 -7.64 -3.46
CA VAL A 196 9.27 -8.81 -3.28
C VAL A 196 9.05 -9.58 -4.60
N MET A 197 9.04 -8.87 -5.73
CA MET A 197 8.89 -9.45 -7.06
C MET A 197 10.16 -10.18 -7.52
N LYS A 198 11.33 -9.59 -7.27
CA LYS A 198 12.64 -10.18 -7.57
C LYS A 198 12.89 -11.43 -6.73
N ASP A 199 12.60 -11.35 -5.44
CA ASP A 199 12.81 -12.44 -4.48
C ASP A 199 11.77 -13.56 -4.64
N GLY A 200 10.66 -13.30 -5.36
CA GLY A 200 9.61 -14.28 -5.62
C GLY A 200 8.85 -14.69 -4.36
N ILE A 201 8.76 -13.79 -3.37
CA ILE A 201 8.13 -14.05 -2.08
C ILE A 201 6.66 -13.60 -2.02
N LEU A 202 6.21 -12.82 -3.00
CA LEU A 202 4.81 -12.38 -3.15
C LEU A 202 3.97 -13.43 -3.89
N GLU A 203 2.79 -13.72 -3.37
CA GLU A 203 1.79 -14.60 -3.98
C GLU A 203 0.45 -13.88 -4.15
N CYS A 204 -0.06 -13.81 -5.38
CA CYS A 204 -1.32 -13.20 -5.75
C CYS A 204 -2.22 -14.23 -6.43
N TYR A 205 -3.52 -13.96 -6.48
CA TYR A 205 -4.47 -14.68 -7.33
C TYR A 205 -4.90 -13.79 -8.50
N GLU A 206 -5.34 -14.43 -9.59
CA GLU A 206 -6.01 -13.76 -10.70
C GLU A 206 -7.47 -13.55 -10.32
N ASP A 207 -7.91 -12.30 -10.14
CA ASP A 207 -9.34 -12.01 -10.04
C ASP A 207 -10.00 -12.16 -11.41
N LYS A 208 -11.33 -12.24 -11.44
CA LYS A 208 -12.08 -12.47 -12.70
C LYS A 208 -11.76 -11.44 -13.78
N GLU A 209 -11.37 -10.25 -13.36
CA GLU A 209 -11.05 -9.17 -14.26
C GLU A 209 -9.55 -8.97 -14.44
N GLY A 210 -8.67 -9.69 -13.74
CA GLY A 210 -7.21 -9.54 -13.85
C GLY A 210 -6.69 -8.15 -13.51
N ARG A 211 -7.33 -7.45 -12.56
CA ARG A 211 -7.03 -6.06 -12.17
C ARG A 211 -5.60 -5.93 -11.67
N LEU A 212 -5.25 -6.69 -10.63
CA LEU A 212 -3.92 -6.57 -10.01
C LEU A 212 -2.79 -6.96 -10.97
N ARG A 213 -3.01 -7.96 -11.84
CA ARG A 213 -2.03 -8.38 -12.84
C ARG A 213 -1.79 -7.28 -13.88
N ARG A 214 -2.86 -6.65 -14.38
CA ARG A 214 -2.74 -5.46 -15.25
C ARG A 214 -1.99 -4.33 -14.56
N ASP A 215 -2.33 -4.06 -13.30
CA ASP A 215 -1.72 -2.99 -12.51
C ASP A 215 -0.20 -3.16 -12.40
N PHE A 216 0.29 -4.39 -12.21
CA PHE A 216 1.73 -4.67 -12.20
C PHE A 216 2.42 -4.30 -13.51
N GLY A 217 1.74 -4.52 -14.64
CA GLY A 217 2.22 -4.12 -15.96
C GLY A 217 2.22 -2.60 -16.21
N LYS A 218 1.44 -1.83 -15.42
CA LYS A 218 1.37 -0.37 -15.53
C LYS A 218 2.48 0.36 -14.77
N PHE A 219 3.08 -0.27 -13.77
CA PHE A 219 4.10 0.38 -12.95
C PHE A 219 5.38 0.61 -13.73
N GLN A 220 5.86 1.86 -13.70
CA GLN A 220 7.18 2.25 -14.17
C GLN A 220 7.99 2.81 -13.01
N ILE A 221 9.29 2.56 -13.00
CA ILE A 221 10.19 3.15 -12.02
C ILE A 221 10.79 4.42 -12.61
N GLU A 222 10.49 5.54 -11.95
CA GLU A 222 11.18 6.80 -12.17
C GLU A 222 12.29 6.94 -11.13
N HIS A 223 13.54 7.01 -11.58
CA HIS A 223 14.67 7.36 -10.74
C HIS A 223 14.83 8.89 -10.67
N ARG A 224 14.79 9.43 -9.46
CA ARG A 224 14.98 10.85 -9.13
C ARG A 224 16.26 11.01 -8.31
N PRO A 225 17.36 11.50 -8.91
CA PRO A 225 18.61 11.70 -8.18
C PRO A 225 18.45 12.59 -6.92
N PRO A 226 19.26 12.39 -5.86
CA PRO A 226 20.45 11.54 -5.81
C PRO A 226 20.19 10.05 -5.58
N SER A 227 19.10 9.63 -4.94
CA SER A 227 18.79 8.21 -4.69
C SER A 227 17.29 7.94 -4.44
N ASN A 228 16.39 8.79 -4.95
CA ASN A 228 14.96 8.61 -4.73
C ASN A 228 14.34 7.82 -5.89
N TYR A 229 13.41 6.93 -5.55
CA TYR A 229 12.64 6.17 -6.53
C TYR A 229 11.16 6.48 -6.39
N LYS A 230 10.43 6.45 -7.50
CA LYS A 230 8.99 6.56 -7.49
C LYS A 230 8.40 5.55 -8.47
N LEU A 231 7.38 4.82 -8.04
CA LEU A 231 6.52 4.08 -8.95
C LEU A 231 5.52 5.05 -9.58
N LEU A 232 5.51 5.08 -10.90
CA LEU A 232 4.51 5.77 -11.70
C LEU A 232 3.52 4.74 -12.21
N ALA A 233 2.25 4.93 -11.87
CA ALA A 233 1.15 4.18 -12.46
C ALA A 233 0.67 4.91 -13.73
N ILE A 234 0.81 4.27 -14.89
CA ILE A 234 0.26 4.80 -16.13
C ILE A 234 -1.24 4.57 -16.16
N SER A 235 -2.00 5.66 -16.30
CA SER A 235 -3.45 5.62 -16.50
C SER A 235 -3.83 5.03 -17.85
N ASP A 236 -4.87 4.21 -17.87
CA ASP A 236 -5.52 3.73 -19.09
C ASP A 236 -7.05 3.72 -18.92
N GLU A 237 -7.77 3.04 -19.82
CA GLU A 237 -9.23 2.91 -19.76
C GLU A 237 -9.75 2.23 -18.48
N TYR A 238 -8.88 1.50 -17.75
CA TYR A 238 -9.17 0.81 -16.49
C TYR A 238 -8.66 1.56 -15.26
N GLY A 239 -8.18 2.81 -15.39
CA GLY A 239 -7.76 3.65 -14.27
C GLY A 239 -6.27 3.63 -13.92
N HIS A 240 -5.95 4.08 -12.71
CA HIS A 240 -4.61 4.48 -12.26
C HIS A 240 -3.87 3.40 -11.46
N ALA A 241 -4.16 2.14 -11.75
CA ALA A 241 -3.60 0.99 -11.04
C ALA A 241 -3.95 0.96 -9.54
N ASP A 242 -5.17 1.37 -9.20
CA ASP A 242 -5.60 1.70 -7.83
C ASP A 242 -5.50 0.48 -6.89
N VAL A 243 -5.76 -0.75 -7.40
CA VAL A 243 -5.57 -1.98 -6.61
C VAL A 243 -4.08 -2.28 -6.40
N GLY A 244 -3.26 -2.07 -7.44
CA GLY A 244 -1.81 -2.17 -7.32
C GLY A 244 -1.22 -1.15 -6.35
N THR A 245 -1.69 0.10 -6.36
CA THR A 245 -1.26 1.15 -5.43
C THR A 245 -1.63 0.78 -4.00
N ALA A 246 -2.86 0.31 -3.78
CA ALA A 246 -3.30 -0.19 -2.47
C ALA A 246 -2.38 -1.32 -1.96
N LEU A 247 -1.96 -2.26 -2.82
CA LEU A 247 -0.95 -3.26 -2.46
C LEU A 247 0.39 -2.61 -2.10
N ILE A 248 0.91 -1.72 -2.95
CA ILE A 248 2.22 -1.08 -2.77
C ILE A 248 2.31 -0.34 -1.42
N ILE A 249 1.23 0.31 -0.98
CA ILE A 249 1.15 0.95 0.33
C ILE A 249 1.53 -0.01 1.47
N THR A 250 1.16 -1.29 1.36
CA THR A 250 1.39 -2.31 2.40
C THR A 250 2.80 -2.91 2.38
N LEU A 251 3.49 -2.89 1.25
CA LEU A 251 4.71 -3.69 1.05
C LEU A 251 5.88 -3.30 1.97
N PRO A 252 6.16 -2.01 2.25
CA PRO A 252 7.19 -1.64 3.21
C PRO A 252 6.95 -2.25 4.59
N THR A 253 5.72 -2.16 5.09
CA THR A 253 5.30 -2.76 6.36
C THR A 253 5.41 -4.28 6.34
N ALA A 254 4.99 -4.94 5.26
CA ALA A 254 5.10 -6.39 5.10
C ALA A 254 6.55 -6.87 5.17
N ILE A 255 7.49 -6.17 4.51
CA ILE A 255 8.92 -6.49 4.56
C ILE A 255 9.48 -6.29 5.96
N ASN A 256 9.10 -5.23 6.67
CA ASN A 256 9.53 -5.00 8.04
C ASN A 256 9.05 -6.12 8.98
N MET A 257 7.80 -6.57 8.81
CA MET A 257 7.26 -7.72 9.54
C MET A 257 8.06 -9.00 9.27
N LEU A 258 8.46 -9.26 8.01
CA LEU A 258 9.29 -10.43 7.66
C LEU A 258 10.67 -10.40 8.31
N LYS A 259 11.29 -9.22 8.42
CA LYS A 259 12.60 -9.03 9.08
C LYS A 259 12.54 -9.24 10.60
N GLY A 260 11.36 -9.42 11.18
CA GLY A 260 11.18 -9.54 12.62
C GLY A 260 11.44 -8.22 13.35
N TRP A 261 11.52 -7.11 12.63
CA TRP A 261 11.44 -5.78 13.23
C TRP A 261 9.99 -5.62 13.65
N GLY A 262 9.74 -5.77 14.96
CA GLY A 262 8.43 -5.55 15.54
C GLY A 262 7.86 -4.21 15.10
N GLN A 263 6.53 -4.15 14.96
CA GLN A 263 5.81 -2.91 14.68
C GLN A 263 6.32 -1.78 15.58
N PHE A 264 6.35 -0.57 15.00
CA PHE A 264 6.81 0.72 15.53
C PHE A 264 8.30 1.04 15.29
N SER A 265 8.56 1.73 14.18
CA SER A 265 9.67 2.69 14.15
C SER A 265 9.39 3.78 15.19
N LYS A 266 10.42 4.47 15.68
CA LYS A 266 10.24 5.59 16.64
C LYS A 266 9.39 6.74 16.10
N ASP A 267 9.12 6.75 14.79
CA ASP A 267 8.31 7.75 14.10
C ASP A 267 6.87 7.27 13.86
N ASP A 268 6.58 5.98 14.06
CA ASP A 268 5.22 5.45 14.08
C ASP A 268 4.59 5.77 15.44
N VAL A 269 4.24 7.03 15.61
CA VAL A 269 3.40 7.48 16.72
C VAL A 269 2.05 6.79 16.52
N MET A 270 1.87 5.65 17.19
CA MET A 270 0.56 5.31 17.72
C MET A 270 0.18 6.50 18.57
N ALA A 271 -0.65 7.39 18.03
CA ALA A 271 -1.51 8.18 18.87
C ALA A 271 -2.42 7.16 19.56
N ILE A 272 -1.91 6.53 20.61
CA ILE A 272 -2.75 6.25 21.76
C ILE A 272 -3.18 7.65 22.15
N VAL A 273 -4.34 8.07 21.65
CA VAL A 273 -5.06 9.16 22.26
C VAL A 273 -5.47 8.59 23.61
N GLU A 274 -4.54 8.52 24.55
CA GLU A 274 -4.89 8.82 25.92
C GLU A 274 -5.57 10.17 25.78
N SER A 275 -6.86 10.23 26.07
CA SER A 275 -7.60 11.47 26.06
C SER A 275 -6.94 12.39 27.08
N GLU A 276 -5.90 13.11 26.67
CA GLU A 276 -5.40 14.25 27.41
C GLU A 276 -6.58 15.22 27.42
N GLU A 277 -7.20 15.36 28.59
CA GLU A 277 -8.25 16.35 28.81
C GLU A 277 -7.72 17.69 28.31
N LEU A 278 -8.45 18.33 27.37
CA LEU A 278 -8.07 19.64 26.87
C LEU A 278 -7.83 20.59 28.05
N THR A 279 -6.76 21.35 28.01
CA THR A 279 -6.49 22.32 29.07
C THR A 279 -7.57 23.41 29.06
N GLU A 280 -7.88 24.00 30.22
CA GLU A 280 -8.89 25.09 30.32
C GLU A 280 -8.63 26.22 29.31
N LYS A 281 -7.36 26.49 29.03
CA LYS A 281 -6.94 27.51 28.06
C LYS A 281 -7.25 27.11 26.61
N GLU A 282 -7.09 25.83 26.26
CA GLU A 282 -7.43 25.35 24.92
C GLU A 282 -8.96 25.39 24.71
N VAL A 283 -9.74 25.07 25.74
CA VAL A 283 -11.21 25.20 25.71
C VAL A 283 -11.66 26.65 25.57
N GLU A 284 -10.96 27.61 26.20
CA GLU A 284 -11.26 29.04 26.09
C GLU A 284 -10.92 29.63 24.71
N GLU A 285 -9.92 29.05 24.03
CA GLU A 285 -9.51 29.46 22.68
C GLU A 285 -10.34 28.79 21.56
N MET A 286 -11.26 27.88 21.90
CA MET A 286 -12.12 27.21 20.91
C MET A 286 -13.21 28.14 20.36
N PRO A 287 -13.56 28.01 19.06
CA PRO A 287 -14.75 28.63 18.50
C PRO A 287 -16.01 28.24 19.30
N ASP A 288 -16.93 29.18 19.50
CA ASP A 288 -18.14 28.99 20.33
C ASP A 288 -18.93 27.73 19.96
N GLU A 289 -19.01 27.42 18.65
CA GLU A 289 -19.70 26.27 18.08
C GLU A 289 -19.12 24.92 18.53
N LEU A 290 -17.82 24.85 18.81
CA LEU A 290 -17.13 23.65 19.27
C LEU A 290 -17.10 23.54 20.80
N ARG A 291 -17.14 24.68 21.50
CA ARG A 291 -17.23 24.73 22.96
C ARG A 291 -18.59 24.18 23.45
N GLU A 292 -19.67 24.50 22.75
CA GLU A 292 -21.00 23.93 23.04
C GLU A 292 -21.02 22.39 22.94
N LEU A 293 -20.25 21.81 22.01
CA LEU A 293 -20.14 20.36 21.81
C LEU A 293 -19.34 19.68 22.94
N TYR A 294 -18.32 20.36 23.48
CA TYR A 294 -17.49 19.85 24.57
C TYR A 294 -18.22 19.91 25.93
N GLU A 295 -18.98 21.00 26.16
CA GLU A 295 -19.77 21.18 27.39
C GLU A 295 -20.99 20.22 27.47
N MET A 296 -21.44 19.64 26.35
CA MET A 296 -22.54 18.67 26.34
C MET A 296 -22.14 17.28 26.89
N ASP A 297 -20.86 16.90 26.81
CA ASP A 297 -20.39 15.56 27.21
C ASP A 297 -20.12 15.43 28.72
N GLU A 298 -19.81 16.52 29.42
CA GLU A 298 -19.62 16.49 30.88
C GLU A 298 -20.94 16.28 31.67
N GLY A 299 -22.09 16.42 31.01
CA GLY A 299 -23.41 16.24 31.62
C GLY A 299 -23.91 14.79 31.69
N VAL A 300 -23.29 13.85 30.97
CA VAL A 300 -23.75 12.45 30.89
C VAL A 300 -22.80 11.56 31.68
N GLY A 301 -22.96 11.58 33.00
CA GLY A 301 -22.21 10.70 33.92
C GLY A 301 -22.28 9.23 33.48
N GLY A 302 -21.17 8.75 32.91
CA GLY A 302 -20.99 7.40 32.41
C GLY A 302 -21.14 6.36 33.52
N ARG A 303 -22.29 5.69 33.56
CA ARG A 303 -22.40 4.38 34.23
C ARG A 303 -21.61 3.37 33.41
N ASN A 304 -20.39 3.09 33.82
CA ASN A 304 -19.64 1.90 33.42
C ASN A 304 -20.46 0.64 33.74
N ARG A 305 -21.24 0.14 32.77
CA ARG A 305 -21.71 -1.25 32.80
C ARG A 305 -20.56 -2.11 32.26
N ARG A 306 -19.87 -2.78 33.18
CA ARG A 306 -19.06 -3.95 32.83
C ARG A 306 -19.97 -4.96 32.15
N PHE A 307 -19.68 -5.27 30.89
CA PHE A 307 -20.24 -6.41 30.19
C PHE A 307 -19.39 -7.63 30.56
N ASP A 308 -19.73 -8.28 31.67
CA ASP A 308 -19.21 -9.61 32.02
C ASP A 308 -20.10 -10.65 31.33
N GLY A 309 -19.90 -10.84 30.02
CA GLY A 309 -20.58 -11.87 29.24
C GLY A 309 -19.58 -12.93 28.77
N VAL A 310 -19.61 -14.11 29.39
CA VAL A 310 -18.89 -15.30 28.91
C VAL A 310 -19.73 -15.94 27.81
N ILE A 311 -19.22 -15.96 26.58
CA ILE A 311 -19.81 -16.72 25.49
C ILE A 311 -19.30 -18.16 25.60
N SER A 312 -20.16 -19.09 25.99
CA SER A 312 -19.93 -20.53 25.86
C SER A 312 -20.61 -21.03 24.59
N PHE A 313 -19.90 -21.85 23.81
CA PHE A 313 -20.42 -22.55 22.64
C PHE A 313 -20.65 -24.01 23.01
N ASP A 314 -21.82 -24.54 22.69
CA ASP A 314 -22.09 -25.98 22.73
C ASP A 314 -21.75 -26.62 21.37
N ASP A 315 -21.40 -27.92 21.40
CA ASP A 315 -20.75 -28.70 20.33
C ASP A 315 -21.55 -28.85 19.01
N ASP A 316 -22.75 -28.29 18.90
CA ASP A 316 -23.67 -28.53 17.78
C ASP A 316 -23.90 -27.32 16.84
N GLY A 317 -23.26 -26.16 17.09
CA GLY A 317 -23.11 -25.10 16.07
C GLY A 317 -24.36 -24.32 15.66
N GLU A 318 -25.44 -24.30 16.45
CA GLU A 318 -26.57 -23.38 16.27
C GLU A 318 -26.58 -22.28 17.34
N ALA A 319 -26.76 -21.02 16.92
CA ALA A 319 -26.83 -19.86 17.80
C ALA A 319 -28.28 -19.61 18.22
N ASP A 320 -28.57 -19.75 19.52
CA ASP A 320 -29.88 -19.44 20.10
C ASP A 320 -30.08 -17.92 20.29
N ASP A 321 -31.33 -17.50 20.08
CA ASP A 321 -31.84 -16.14 20.21
C ASP A 321 -31.47 -15.46 21.55
N ILE A 322 -30.93 -14.25 21.45
CA ILE A 322 -30.65 -13.37 22.60
C ILE A 322 -31.99 -12.82 23.13
N VAL A 323 -32.48 -13.36 24.25
CA VAL A 323 -33.61 -12.79 24.99
C VAL A 323 -33.07 -11.89 26.11
N PRO A 324 -33.43 -10.60 26.17
CA PRO A 324 -32.96 -9.69 27.21
C PRO A 324 -33.75 -9.89 28.52
N TYR A 325 -33.03 -9.90 29.64
CA TYR A 325 -33.60 -9.64 30.98
C TYR A 325 -33.32 -8.20 31.41
#